data_AF-A0A5C6A4F7-F1
#
_entry.id   AF-A0A5C6A4F7-F1
#
_cell.length_a   1.000
_cell.length_b   1.000
_cell.length_c   1.000
_cell.angle_alpha   90.00
_cell.angle_beta   90.00
_cell.angle_gamma   90.00
#
_symmetry.space_group_name_H-M   'P 1'
#
loop_
_entity.id
_entity.type
_entity.pdbx_description
1 polymer ?
#
loop_
_entity_poly.entity_id
_entity_poly.type
_entity_poly.pdbx_seq_one_letter_code
_entity_poly.pdbx_strand_id
1 'polypeptide(L)'
;MNKNKRIAISVVALLLIATAAWALRGDGVDPAVAALEAQRDKVFSPDATDADRQAFRTQVDALSEDQRRQLFERGRPDMQRRMSERMNELFNQTPEELRREAKQRAADIIANRNNPDDGQRGGPGGPPGGGPGGRGPMTEGQRDSMRKQMLDNIPPGTRAQFSEFRRMVNEELKARGQEEMSGRDMRGMFGGGRRGPA
;
A
#
# COMPACT_ATOMS: atom_id res chain seq x y z
N MET A 1 25.70 -44.77 -12.97
CA MET A 1 25.21 -43.64 -12.15
C MET A 1 23.68 -43.62 -12.19
N ASN A 2 23.02 -43.74 -11.04
CA ASN A 2 21.56 -43.94 -10.97
C ASN A 2 20.81 -42.69 -11.47
N LYS A 3 19.64 -42.89 -12.10
CA LYS A 3 18.78 -41.80 -12.63
C LYS A 3 18.50 -40.72 -11.58
N ASN A 4 18.27 -41.13 -10.32
CA ASN A 4 18.01 -40.23 -9.21
C ASN A 4 19.24 -39.37 -8.83
N LYS A 5 20.47 -39.91 -8.96
CA LYS A 5 21.70 -39.14 -8.75
C LYS A 5 21.92 -38.10 -9.85
N ARG A 6 21.58 -38.42 -11.10
CA ARG A 6 21.64 -37.46 -12.22
C ARG A 6 20.65 -36.31 -12.02
N ILE A 7 19.42 -36.62 -11.62
CA ILE A 7 18.39 -35.60 -11.32
C ILE A 7 18.85 -34.71 -10.17
N ALA A 8 19.34 -35.28 -9.07
CA ALA A 8 19.83 -34.50 -7.93
C ALA A 8 20.98 -33.55 -8.31
N ILE A 9 21.96 -34.04 -9.09
CA ILE A 9 23.08 -33.21 -9.56
C ILE A 9 22.59 -32.07 -10.47
N SER A 10 21.65 -32.35 -11.37
CA SER A 10 21.06 -31.34 -12.24
C SER A 10 20.29 -30.27 -11.46
N VAL A 11 19.53 -30.66 -10.43
CA VAL A 11 18.81 -29.71 -9.56
C VAL A 11 19.80 -28.84 -8.77
N VAL A 12 20.86 -29.43 -8.19
CA VAL A 12 21.88 -28.68 -7.45
C VAL A 12 22.64 -27.73 -8.37
N ALA A 13 23.02 -28.17 -9.57
CA ALA A 13 23.69 -27.31 -10.56
C ALA A 13 22.81 -26.13 -10.99
N LEU A 14 21.51 -26.35 -11.20
CA LEU A 14 20.56 -25.28 -11.52
C LEU A 14 20.41 -24.29 -10.37
N LEU A 15 20.33 -24.77 -9.13
CA LEU A 15 20.28 -23.88 -7.96
C LEU A 15 21.55 -23.04 -7.84
N LEU A 16 22.74 -23.64 -8.02
CA LEU A 16 24.01 -22.91 -7.98
C LEU A 16 24.12 -21.87 -9.10
N ILE A 17 23.64 -22.17 -10.30
CA ILE A 17 23.60 -21.20 -11.41
C ILE A 17 22.63 -20.06 -11.09
N ALA A 18 21.47 -20.36 -10.50
CA ALA A 18 20.52 -19.32 -10.08
C ALA A 18 21.12 -18.42 -8.98
N THR A 19 21.83 -18.99 -8.00
CA THR A 19 22.52 -18.22 -6.94
C THR A 19 23.68 -17.40 -7.49
N ALA A 20 24.47 -17.95 -8.43
CA ALA A 20 25.57 -17.23 -9.05
C ALA A 20 25.09 -16.09 -9.97
N ALA A 21 24.05 -16.33 -10.76
CA ALA A 21 23.41 -15.30 -11.57
C ALA A 21 22.80 -14.18 -10.70
N TRP A 22 22.28 -14.53 -9.52
CA TRP A 22 21.80 -13.57 -8.53
C TRP A 22 22.95 -12.74 -7.93
N ALA A 23 24.03 -13.39 -7.49
CA ALA A 23 25.20 -12.72 -6.93
C ALA A 23 25.90 -11.77 -7.93
N LEU A 24 25.87 -12.09 -9.22
CA LEU A 24 26.49 -11.29 -10.29
C LEU A 24 25.63 -10.10 -10.75
N ARG A 25 24.36 -9.99 -10.33
CA ARG A 25 23.47 -8.89 -10.75
C ARG A 25 23.77 -7.55 -10.05
N GLY A 26 24.56 -7.56 -8.98
CA GLY A 26 25.16 -6.37 -8.36
C GLY A 26 24.20 -5.41 -7.65
N ASP A 27 22.90 -5.65 -7.71
CA ASP A 27 21.86 -4.83 -7.08
C ASP A 27 21.51 -5.28 -5.64
N GLY A 28 21.97 -6.47 -5.22
CA GLY A 28 21.82 -6.98 -3.85
C GLY A 28 20.35 -7.16 -3.43
N VAL A 29 19.43 -7.24 -4.39
CA VAL A 29 17.99 -7.36 -4.12
C VAL A 29 17.66 -8.81 -3.80
N ASP A 30 17.04 -9.06 -2.66
CA ASP A 30 16.61 -10.42 -2.31
C ASP A 30 15.70 -11.02 -3.39
N PRO A 31 15.91 -12.28 -3.82
CA PRO A 31 15.12 -12.88 -4.90
C PRO A 31 13.62 -12.96 -4.60
N ALA A 32 13.23 -13.08 -3.32
CA ALA A 32 11.82 -13.06 -2.91
C ALA A 32 11.20 -11.66 -3.11
N VAL A 33 11.97 -10.60 -2.83
CA VAL A 33 11.54 -9.21 -3.06
C VAL A 33 11.42 -8.94 -4.56
N ALA A 34 12.42 -9.34 -5.36
CA ALA A 34 12.39 -9.17 -6.81
C ALA A 34 11.21 -9.91 -7.47
N ALA A 35 10.87 -11.12 -7.00
CA ALA A 35 9.73 -11.87 -7.48
C ALA A 35 8.41 -11.15 -7.20
N LEU A 36 8.27 -10.54 -6.01
CA LEU A 36 7.08 -9.77 -5.65
C LEU A 36 6.99 -8.43 -6.39
N GLU A 37 8.12 -7.78 -6.65
CA GLU A 37 8.17 -6.57 -7.49
C GLU A 37 7.59 -6.84 -8.88
N ALA A 38 7.94 -7.98 -9.49
CA ALA A 38 7.40 -8.38 -10.78
C ALA A 38 5.88 -8.66 -10.75
N GLN A 39 5.37 -9.21 -9.62
CA GLN A 39 3.92 -9.45 -9.45
C GLN A 39 3.13 -8.18 -9.15
N ARG A 40 3.77 -7.15 -8.59
CA ARG A 40 3.14 -5.93 -8.12
C ARG A 40 2.31 -5.26 -9.22
N ASP A 41 2.85 -5.12 -10.43
CA ASP A 41 2.13 -4.45 -11.51
C ASP A 41 0.87 -5.20 -11.95
N LYS A 42 0.90 -6.53 -11.90
CA LYS A 42 -0.28 -7.38 -12.13
C LYS A 42 -1.32 -7.20 -11.02
N VAL A 43 -0.91 -7.22 -9.76
CA VAL A 43 -1.82 -7.19 -8.60
C VAL A 43 -2.50 -5.84 -8.42
N PHE A 44 -1.83 -4.77 -8.82
CA PHE A 44 -2.36 -3.41 -8.79
C PHE A 44 -2.89 -2.93 -10.14
N SER A 45 -3.08 -3.83 -11.11
CA SER A 45 -3.81 -3.52 -12.34
C SER A 45 -5.33 -3.52 -12.09
N PRO A 46 -6.12 -2.86 -12.96
CA PRO A 46 -7.58 -2.95 -12.90
C PRO A 46 -8.12 -4.38 -13.05
N ASP A 47 -7.39 -5.23 -13.78
CA ASP A 47 -7.79 -6.61 -14.10
C ASP A 47 -7.40 -7.63 -13.02
N ALA A 48 -6.75 -7.18 -11.93
CA ALA A 48 -6.33 -8.05 -10.86
C ALA A 48 -7.53 -8.68 -10.14
N THR A 49 -7.54 -10.01 -10.06
CA THR A 49 -8.57 -10.73 -9.30
C THR A 49 -8.34 -10.61 -7.79
N ASP A 50 -9.36 -10.86 -6.99
CA ASP A 50 -9.19 -10.92 -5.54
C ASP A 50 -8.26 -12.06 -5.11
N ALA A 51 -8.22 -13.15 -5.89
CA ALA A 51 -7.27 -14.24 -5.70
C ALA A 51 -5.82 -13.79 -5.93
N ASP A 52 -5.55 -12.98 -6.97
CA ASP A 52 -4.21 -12.41 -7.20
C ASP A 52 -3.78 -11.51 -6.03
N ARG A 53 -4.68 -10.65 -5.55
CA ARG A 53 -4.42 -9.76 -4.41
C ARG A 53 -4.20 -10.54 -3.11
N GLN A 54 -4.98 -11.59 -2.88
CA GLN A 54 -4.81 -12.46 -1.72
C GLN A 54 -3.49 -13.22 -1.78
N ALA A 55 -3.14 -13.80 -2.94
CA ALA A 55 -1.88 -14.49 -3.13
C ALA A 55 -0.67 -13.55 -2.92
N PHE A 56 -0.76 -12.30 -3.38
CA PHE A 56 0.26 -11.29 -3.13
C PHE A 56 0.41 -10.97 -1.65
N ARG A 57 -0.71 -10.75 -0.93
CA ARG A 57 -0.69 -10.52 0.53
C ARG A 57 -0.03 -11.68 1.27
N THR A 58 -0.41 -12.93 0.97
CA THR A 58 0.20 -14.12 1.58
C THR A 58 1.71 -14.18 1.36
N GLN A 59 2.18 -13.83 0.16
CA GLN A 59 3.62 -13.81 -0.13
C GLN A 59 4.34 -12.68 0.62
N VAL A 60 3.73 -11.49 0.74
CA VAL A 60 4.27 -10.38 1.54
C VAL A 60 4.33 -10.71 3.03
N ASP A 61 3.33 -11.44 3.53
CA ASP A 61 3.27 -11.89 4.93
C ASP A 61 4.36 -12.91 5.24
N ALA A 62 4.76 -13.73 4.25
CA ALA A 62 5.85 -14.69 4.36
C ALA A 62 7.25 -14.06 4.31
N LEU A 63 7.37 -12.79 3.91
CA LEU A 63 8.66 -12.08 3.93
C LEU A 63 9.13 -11.77 5.35
N SER A 64 10.45 -11.76 5.53
CA SER A 64 11.08 -11.19 6.73
C SER A 64 10.80 -9.68 6.83
N GLU A 65 10.98 -9.09 8.01
CA GLU A 65 10.79 -7.64 8.21
C GLU A 65 11.70 -6.81 7.29
N ASP A 66 12.95 -7.25 7.11
CA ASP A 66 13.93 -6.59 6.24
C ASP A 66 13.52 -6.67 4.77
N GLN A 67 13.08 -7.83 4.31
CA GLN A 67 12.58 -8.01 2.94
C GLN A 67 11.32 -7.19 2.69
N ARG A 68 10.39 -7.15 3.66
CA ARG A 68 9.16 -6.34 3.55
C ARG A 68 9.47 -4.85 3.51
N ARG A 69 10.41 -4.38 4.33
CA ARG A 69 10.91 -3.00 4.29
C ARG A 69 11.55 -2.69 2.93
N GLN A 70 12.40 -3.58 2.42
CA GLN A 70 13.03 -3.42 1.11
C GLN A 70 11.98 -3.34 -0.02
N LEU A 71 11.00 -4.25 -0.02
CA LEU A 71 9.88 -4.24 -0.98
C LEU A 71 9.10 -2.92 -0.92
N PHE A 72 8.79 -2.45 0.29
CA PHE A 72 8.06 -1.20 0.48
C PHE A 72 8.88 -0.01 -0.02
N GLU A 73 10.13 0.15 0.43
CA GLU A 73 11.02 1.26 0.07
C GLU A 73 11.21 1.38 -1.43
N ARG A 74 11.46 0.26 -2.11
CA ARG A 74 11.62 0.20 -3.56
C ARG A 74 10.31 0.50 -4.30
N GLY A 75 9.16 0.18 -3.69
CA GLY A 75 7.86 0.49 -4.25
C GLY A 75 7.35 1.92 -4.03
N ARG A 76 8.01 2.73 -3.19
CA ARG A 76 7.56 4.08 -2.86
C ARG A 76 7.44 5.01 -4.07
N PRO A 77 8.40 5.08 -5.01
CA PRO A 77 8.31 6.01 -6.15
C PRO A 77 7.07 5.74 -7.01
N ASP A 78 6.76 4.47 -7.27
CA ASP A 78 5.58 4.09 -8.04
C ASP A 78 4.28 4.40 -7.31
N MET A 79 4.24 4.16 -6.00
CA MET A 79 3.10 4.52 -5.17
C MET A 79 2.86 6.04 -5.19
N GLN A 80 3.92 6.83 -5.06
CA GLN A 80 3.84 8.30 -5.11
C GLN A 80 3.37 8.79 -6.47
N ARG A 81 3.88 8.22 -7.56
CA ARG A 81 3.44 8.53 -8.92
C ARG A 81 1.95 8.26 -9.08
N ARG A 82 1.49 7.03 -8.77
CA ARG A 82 0.07 6.65 -8.87
C ARG A 82 -0.83 7.52 -7.99
N MET A 83 -0.37 7.89 -6.80
CA MET A 83 -1.12 8.79 -5.91
C MET A 83 -1.24 10.18 -6.53
N SER A 84 -0.15 10.72 -7.09
CA SER A 84 -0.14 12.01 -7.76
C SER A 84 -1.04 12.02 -8.99
N GLU A 85 -1.00 10.96 -9.81
CA GLU A 85 -1.88 10.76 -10.97
C GLU A 85 -3.36 10.75 -10.56
N ARG A 86 -3.73 9.99 -9.52
CA ARG A 86 -5.10 9.94 -9.01
C ARG A 86 -5.59 11.29 -8.48
N MET A 87 -4.72 12.04 -7.79
CA MET A 87 -5.09 13.37 -7.29
C MET A 87 -5.26 14.37 -8.44
N ASN A 88 -4.39 14.31 -9.46
CA ASN A 88 -4.54 15.13 -10.66
C ASN A 88 -5.82 14.77 -11.41
N GLU A 89 -6.12 13.48 -11.60
CA GLU A 89 -7.37 13.02 -12.20
C GLU A 89 -8.59 13.53 -11.44
N LEU A 90 -8.57 13.43 -10.11
CA LEU A 90 -9.63 13.90 -9.24
C LEU A 90 -9.87 15.42 -9.37
N PHE A 91 -8.79 16.22 -9.40
CA PHE A 91 -8.89 17.68 -9.50
C PHE A 91 -9.12 18.20 -10.93
N ASN A 92 -9.00 17.33 -11.93
CA ASN A 92 -9.41 17.63 -13.30
C ASN A 92 -10.93 17.43 -13.51
N GLN A 93 -11.65 16.89 -12.52
CA GLN A 93 -13.11 16.80 -12.55
C GLN A 93 -13.77 18.18 -12.39
N THR A 94 -15.04 18.28 -12.77
CA THR A 94 -15.81 19.51 -12.52
C THR A 94 -15.98 19.74 -11.00
N PRO A 95 -16.23 20.99 -10.56
CA PRO A 95 -16.47 21.28 -9.14
C PRO A 95 -17.64 20.47 -8.53
N GLU A 96 -18.66 20.15 -9.33
CA GLU A 96 -19.80 19.35 -8.89
C GLU A 96 -19.43 17.89 -8.67
N GLU A 97 -18.64 17.31 -9.57
CA GLU A 97 -18.15 15.93 -9.46
C GLU A 97 -17.20 15.77 -8.28
N LEU A 98 -16.31 16.75 -8.08
CA LEU A 98 -15.38 16.76 -6.95
C LEU A 98 -16.13 16.80 -5.60
N ARG A 99 -17.19 17.62 -5.52
CA ARG A 99 -18.10 17.63 -4.35
C ARG A 99 -18.83 16.31 -4.18
N ARG A 100 -19.31 15.70 -5.26
CA ARG A 100 -19.97 14.39 -5.24
C ARG A 100 -19.03 13.30 -4.72
N GLU A 101 -17.78 13.28 -5.17
CA GLU A 101 -16.76 12.36 -4.68
C GLU A 101 -16.50 12.62 -3.18
N ALA A 102 -16.32 13.87 -2.75
CA ALA A 102 -16.15 14.20 -1.32
C ALA A 102 -17.32 13.72 -0.46
N LYS A 103 -18.55 13.91 -0.94
CA LYS A 103 -19.79 13.42 -0.31
C LYS A 103 -19.82 11.90 -0.22
N GLN A 104 -19.39 11.20 -1.28
CA GLN A 104 -19.30 9.73 -1.30
C GLN A 104 -18.25 9.24 -0.31
N ARG A 105 -17.05 9.85 -0.28
CA ARG A 105 -15.99 9.50 0.68
C ARG A 105 -16.42 9.69 2.13
N ALA A 106 -17.13 10.78 2.43
CA ALA A 106 -17.71 10.97 3.76
C ALA A 106 -18.71 9.86 4.11
N ALA A 107 -19.54 9.41 3.17
CA ALA A 107 -20.46 8.30 3.38
C ALA A 107 -19.72 6.98 3.65
N ASP A 108 -18.68 6.68 2.88
CA ASP A 108 -17.86 5.47 3.04
C ASP A 108 -17.17 5.46 4.41
N ILE A 109 -16.65 6.59 4.86
CA ILE A 109 -16.02 6.73 6.18
C ILE A 109 -17.03 6.41 7.29
N ILE A 110 -18.25 6.97 7.21
CA ILE A 110 -19.31 6.71 8.21
C ILE A 110 -19.69 5.23 8.21
N ALA A 111 -19.87 4.64 7.04
CA ALA A 111 -20.19 3.22 6.90
C ALA A 111 -19.09 2.33 7.51
N ASN A 112 -17.82 2.64 7.24
CA ASN A 112 -16.69 1.89 7.77
C ASN A 112 -16.50 2.08 9.28
N ARG A 113 -16.82 3.26 9.85
CA ARG A 113 -16.81 3.48 11.30
C ARG A 113 -17.86 2.65 12.02
N ASN A 114 -19.02 2.47 11.39
CA ASN A 114 -20.13 1.72 11.96
C ASN A 114 -20.00 0.19 11.77
N ASN A 115 -19.02 -0.28 10.99
CA ASN A 115 -18.80 -1.70 10.76
C ASN A 115 -17.65 -2.23 11.65
N PRO A 116 -17.94 -2.89 12.80
CA PRO A 116 -16.91 -3.34 13.73
C PRO A 116 -15.96 -4.40 13.13
N ASP A 117 -16.43 -5.16 12.14
CA ASP A 117 -15.63 -6.19 11.46
C ASP A 117 -14.58 -5.61 10.48
N ASP A 118 -14.78 -4.38 10.00
CA ASP A 118 -13.82 -3.69 9.12
C ASP A 118 -12.65 -3.09 9.91
N GLY A 119 -12.78 -2.92 11.23
CA GLY A 119 -11.70 -2.47 12.12
C GLY A 119 -10.53 -3.44 12.23
N GLN A 120 -10.76 -4.73 11.92
CA GLN A 120 -9.72 -5.77 11.85
C GLN A 120 -9.33 -6.13 10.40
N ARG A 121 -10.13 -5.73 9.40
CA ARG A 121 -9.88 -5.99 7.97
C ARG A 121 -9.28 -4.81 7.19
N GLY A 122 -9.00 -3.69 7.84
CA GLY A 122 -8.05 -2.71 7.32
C GLY A 122 -6.71 -3.40 7.10
N GLY A 123 -6.46 -3.88 5.87
CA GLY A 123 -5.44 -4.88 5.59
C GLY A 123 -4.07 -4.55 6.19
N PRO A 124 -3.29 -5.57 6.61
CA PRO A 124 -1.93 -5.40 7.15
C PRO A 124 -0.99 -4.93 6.04
N GLY A 125 -1.03 -3.64 5.71
CA GLY A 125 -0.46 -3.08 4.48
C GLY A 125 0.48 -1.89 4.67
N GLY A 126 1.18 -1.78 5.80
CA GLY A 126 2.43 -0.98 5.94
C GLY A 126 2.39 0.28 6.83
N PRO A 127 3.55 0.72 7.38
CA PRO A 127 3.71 1.15 8.78
C PRO A 127 3.60 2.69 9.01
N PRO A 128 3.48 3.18 10.28
CA PRO A 128 4.03 2.56 11.49
C PRO A 128 3.12 2.48 12.72
N GLY A 129 3.34 1.40 13.49
CA GLY A 129 2.79 1.17 14.82
C GLY A 129 2.44 -0.26 15.19
N GLY A 130 2.46 -1.24 14.28
CA GLY A 130 2.07 -2.60 14.67
C GLY A 130 2.18 -3.63 13.56
N GLY A 131 3.39 -4.14 13.32
CA GLY A 131 3.52 -5.54 12.93
C GLY A 131 3.51 -6.41 14.20
N PRO A 132 3.23 -7.72 14.13
CA PRO A 132 3.23 -8.64 15.28
C PRO A 132 4.57 -8.83 16.01
N GLY A 133 5.54 -7.92 15.83
CA GLY A 133 6.83 -7.88 16.51
C GLY A 133 7.12 -6.48 17.06
N GLY A 134 6.75 -6.23 18.32
CA GLY A 134 7.67 -5.61 19.28
C GLY A 134 8.06 -4.13 19.20
N ARG A 135 7.42 -3.25 18.41
CA ARG A 135 7.65 -1.79 18.59
C ARG A 135 6.49 -1.20 19.40
N GLY A 136 6.79 -0.87 20.66
CA GLY A 136 5.85 -0.22 21.58
C GLY A 136 5.26 1.09 21.05
N PRO A 137 4.33 1.72 21.79
CA PRO A 137 3.70 2.96 21.35
C PRO A 137 4.75 4.00 20.99
N MET A 138 4.79 4.44 19.73
CA MET A 138 5.70 5.50 19.29
C MET A 138 5.50 6.75 20.12
N THR A 139 6.58 7.48 20.36
CA THR A 139 6.52 8.79 21.02
C THR A 139 5.88 9.83 20.09
N GLU A 140 5.39 10.96 20.63
CA GLU A 140 4.83 12.05 19.83
C GLU A 140 5.85 12.62 18.82
N GLY A 141 7.10 12.78 19.24
CA GLY A 141 8.19 13.24 18.37
C GLY A 141 8.47 12.29 17.19
N GLN A 142 8.36 10.97 17.39
CA GLN A 142 8.50 9.99 16.31
C GLN A 142 7.31 10.03 15.33
N ARG A 143 6.09 10.28 15.84
CA ARG A 143 4.92 10.49 14.99
C ARG A 143 5.08 11.76 14.14
N ASP A 144 5.59 12.83 14.72
CA ASP A 144 5.87 14.09 14.01
C ASP A 144 6.94 13.92 12.93
N SER A 145 8.07 13.29 13.24
CA SER A 145 9.12 13.07 12.25
C SER A 145 8.64 12.21 11.08
N MET A 146 7.81 11.20 11.38
CA MET A 146 7.25 10.32 10.37
C MET A 146 6.20 11.04 9.50
N ARG A 147 5.34 11.86 10.10
CA ARG A 147 4.43 12.76 9.36
C ARG A 147 5.21 13.71 8.45
N LYS A 148 6.26 14.34 8.97
CA LYS A 148 7.10 15.27 8.21
C LYS A 148 7.78 14.59 7.05
N GLN A 149 8.42 13.43 7.28
CA GLN A 149 9.01 12.63 6.22
C GLN A 149 7.98 12.22 5.17
N MET A 150 6.77 11.79 5.57
CA MET A 150 5.71 11.49 4.60
C MET A 150 5.36 12.72 3.75
N LEU A 151 5.18 13.88 4.38
CA LEU A 151 4.87 15.12 3.67
C LEU A 151 5.98 15.53 2.72
N ASP A 152 7.25 15.51 3.15
CA ASP A 152 8.41 15.89 2.34
C ASP A 152 8.58 15.02 1.09
N ASN A 153 8.05 13.81 1.13
CA ASN A 153 8.04 12.86 0.01
C ASN A 153 6.83 13.03 -0.94
N ILE A 154 5.91 13.94 -0.66
CA ILE A 154 4.76 14.26 -1.53
C ILE A 154 5.07 15.55 -2.29
N PRO A 155 4.94 15.59 -3.63
CA PRO A 155 5.11 16.82 -4.41
C PRO A 155 4.25 17.96 -3.86
N PRO A 156 4.75 19.22 -3.82
CA PRO A 156 4.03 20.35 -3.22
C PRO A 156 2.60 20.54 -3.77
N GLY A 157 2.40 20.37 -5.09
CA GLY A 157 1.09 20.47 -5.72
C GLY A 157 0.11 19.41 -5.22
N THR A 158 0.55 18.15 -5.15
CA THR A 158 -0.25 17.03 -4.63
C THR A 158 -0.62 17.24 -3.16
N ARG A 159 0.28 17.84 -2.37
CA ARG A 159 0.01 18.16 -0.96
C ARG A 159 -1.12 19.18 -0.79
N ALA A 160 -1.15 20.21 -1.63
CA ALA A 160 -2.21 21.22 -1.63
C ALA A 160 -3.57 20.61 -2.03
N GLN A 161 -3.60 19.88 -3.15
CA GLN A 161 -4.80 19.14 -3.61
C GLN A 161 -5.34 18.20 -2.54
N PHE A 162 -4.45 17.46 -1.88
CA PHE A 162 -4.82 16.54 -0.81
C PHE A 162 -5.43 17.26 0.39
N SER A 163 -4.82 18.36 0.82
CA SER A 163 -5.32 19.16 1.95
C SER A 163 -6.70 19.75 1.65
N GLU A 164 -6.89 20.21 0.41
CA GLU A 164 -8.16 20.75 -0.06
C GLU A 164 -9.25 19.68 -0.16
N PHE A 165 -8.91 18.51 -0.71
CA PHE A 165 -9.86 17.39 -0.77
C PHE A 165 -10.25 16.89 0.62
N ARG A 166 -9.29 16.80 1.54
CA ARG A 166 -9.56 16.48 2.94
C ARG A 166 -10.49 17.49 3.60
N ARG A 167 -10.29 18.80 3.35
CA ARG A 167 -11.17 19.86 3.85
C ARG A 167 -12.61 19.64 3.41
N MET A 168 -12.84 19.37 2.12
CA MET A 168 -14.19 19.11 1.59
C MET A 168 -14.83 17.87 2.22
N VAL A 169 -14.09 16.78 2.41
CA VAL A 169 -14.63 15.58 3.08
C VAL A 169 -14.95 15.87 4.56
N ASN A 170 -14.11 16.65 5.26
CA ASN A 170 -14.39 17.05 6.64
C ASN A 170 -15.63 17.95 6.74
N GLU A 171 -15.85 18.84 5.77
CA GLU A 171 -17.07 19.65 5.69
C GLU A 171 -18.32 18.77 5.54
N GLU A 172 -18.26 17.75 4.67
CA GLU A 172 -19.32 16.76 4.50
C GLU A 172 -19.56 15.91 5.75
N LEU A 173 -18.51 15.49 6.46
CA LEU A 173 -18.62 14.78 7.74
C LEU A 173 -19.28 15.68 8.80
N LYS A 174 -18.82 16.92 8.92
CA LYS A 174 -19.37 17.90 9.86
C LYS A 174 -20.83 18.21 9.59
N ALA A 175 -21.21 18.36 8.32
CA ALA A 175 -22.61 18.57 7.90
C ALA A 175 -23.53 17.40 8.32
N ARG A 176 -22.97 16.20 8.54
CA ARG A 176 -23.67 15.00 9.00
C ARG A 176 -23.51 14.74 10.51
N GLY A 177 -22.95 15.69 11.26
CA GLY A 177 -22.72 15.55 12.70
C GLY A 177 -21.63 14.53 13.07
N GLN A 178 -20.70 14.25 12.15
CA GLN A 178 -19.61 13.30 12.36
C GLN A 178 -18.31 14.02 12.72
N GLU A 179 -17.45 13.34 13.48
CA GLU A 179 -16.09 13.80 13.75
C GLU A 179 -15.28 13.87 12.45
N GLU A 180 -14.33 14.80 12.41
CA GLU A 180 -13.39 14.94 11.31
C GLU A 180 -12.65 13.64 10.98
N MET A 181 -12.12 13.57 9.77
CA MET A 181 -11.37 12.42 9.31
C MET A 181 -10.15 12.16 10.19
N SER A 182 -10.12 10.97 10.80
CA SER A 182 -9.01 10.48 11.61
C SER A 182 -7.89 9.90 10.75
N GLY A 183 -6.70 9.67 11.33
CA GLY A 183 -5.62 8.99 10.61
C GLY A 183 -5.98 7.56 10.15
N ARG A 184 -6.97 6.92 10.80
CA ARG A 184 -7.50 5.61 10.36
C ARG A 184 -8.29 5.75 9.07
N ASP A 185 -9.18 6.74 9.01
CA ASP A 185 -10.03 7.01 7.85
C ASP A 185 -9.20 7.41 6.63
N MET A 186 -8.16 8.23 6.85
CA MET A 186 -7.19 8.62 5.80
C MET A 186 -6.55 7.39 5.15
N ARG A 187 -6.15 6.37 5.93
CA ARG A 187 -5.55 5.15 5.36
C ARG A 187 -6.53 4.38 4.49
N GLY A 188 -7.80 4.30 4.88
CA GLY A 188 -8.84 3.63 4.09
C GLY A 188 -9.12 4.32 2.77
N MET A 189 -9.02 5.65 2.73
CA MET A 189 -9.28 6.47 1.55
C MET A 189 -8.28 6.23 0.41
N PHE A 190 -7.00 6.05 0.73
CA PHE A 190 -5.94 5.80 -0.27
C PHE A 190 -5.62 4.32 -0.48
N GLY A 191 -6.06 3.46 0.45
CA GLY A 191 -5.78 2.02 0.51
C GLY A 191 -6.39 1.14 -0.59
N GLY A 192 -7.00 1.73 -1.63
CA GLY A 192 -7.25 1.01 -2.88
C GLY A 192 -8.30 -0.10 -2.81
N GLY A 193 -9.35 0.07 -2.01
CA GLY A 193 -10.59 -0.67 -2.17
C GLY A 193 -11.66 0.24 -2.76
N ARG A 194 -11.68 0.45 -4.09
CA ARG A 194 -12.97 0.77 -4.72
C ARG A 194 -13.82 -0.46 -4.45
N ARG A 195 -14.75 -0.39 -3.49
CA ARG A 195 -15.88 -1.31 -3.49
C ARG A 195 -16.48 -1.16 -4.89
N GLY A 196 -16.40 -2.21 -5.70
CA GLY A 196 -17.05 -2.21 -7.01
C GLY A 196 -18.53 -1.86 -6.82
N PRO A 197 -19.21 -1.33 -7.84
CA PRO A 197 -20.64 -1.09 -7.75
C PRO A 197 -21.32 -2.40 -7.30
N ALA A 198 -22.05 -2.32 -6.19
CA ALA A 198 -22.97 -3.37 -5.76
C ALA A 198 -24.20 -3.38 -6.67
#